data_AF-W2QH63-F1
#
_entry.id   AF-W2QH63-F1
#
_cell.length_a   1.000
_cell.length_b   1.000
_cell.length_c   1.000
_cell.angle_alpha   90.00
_cell.angle_beta   90.00
_cell.angle_gamma   90.00
#
_symmetry.space_group_name_H-M   'P 1'
#
loop_
_entity.id
_entity.type
_entity.pdbx_description
1 polymer ?
#
loop_
_entity_poly.entity_id
_entity_poly.type
_entity_poly.pdbx_seq_one_letter_code
_entity_poly.pdbx_strand_id
1 'polypeptide(L)'
;MLLPLRHLMSFSVRSFEAPLAVEQVSVCLSSRFNRHVHPDPSIEQQKAKNWEELKRQTPRLFNATKFRLHGLVEDHRSSSLQMNWGLTDYASYLGTCCSSLAPQLLEDGEKLHSDRFAFLSRKVGVAAVLETKDGHVALIKRSKSVGLYQDLYDTPGGHPEPSNIHLTEDNMQTLEDKGNELKRTQLEDAAKQEFFQSIVNEVHEEVNLAPQQQQPPMLMGVVLQTDSCTPSFSFHIKTECSARELRDLYRAGPSDNIGLVTYQLEHGSIRMEKNAAFVEEIYKAVKASQEFRNFFQGKKVVIVLDNAPAHRQTEDRVTEHEDMELLRLGPYSPMCNPIEGCFSVLKANIKRHLAIYREEICDRSRQLDNNGDVMTLAGRQMRVLERAAKAEMKCMTSVLVSRMELHCSKAVNAAAEGIAMVYGK
;
A
#
# COMPACT_ATOMS: atom_id res chain seq x y z
N MET A 1 -8.20 -25.50 -7.05
CA MET A 1 -9.34 -24.56 -7.00
C MET A 1 -9.45 -24.04 -5.56
N LEU A 2 -9.62 -22.72 -5.36
CA LEU A 2 -9.73 -22.15 -4.01
C LEU A 2 -11.02 -22.62 -3.31
N LEU A 3 -10.99 -22.70 -1.98
CA LEU A 3 -12.16 -23.07 -1.18
C LEU A 3 -13.31 -22.06 -1.39
N PRO A 4 -14.58 -22.52 -1.42
CA PRO A 4 -15.74 -21.63 -1.46
C PRO A 4 -15.74 -20.69 -0.26
N LEU A 5 -16.21 -19.44 -0.44
CA LEU A 5 -16.19 -18.39 0.60
C LEU A 5 -16.74 -18.86 1.95
N ARG A 6 -17.81 -19.67 1.97
CA ARG A 6 -18.40 -20.23 3.19
C ARG A 6 -17.42 -21.06 4.04
N HIS A 7 -16.48 -21.77 3.41
CA HIS A 7 -15.48 -22.57 4.12
C HIS A 7 -14.27 -21.74 4.55
N LEU A 8 -14.00 -20.63 3.84
CA LEU A 8 -12.98 -19.67 4.24
C LEU A 8 -13.42 -18.80 5.44
N MET A 9 -14.72 -18.79 5.76
CA MET A 9 -15.30 -18.03 6.87
C MET A 9 -15.38 -18.80 8.20
N SER A 10 -15.01 -20.09 8.24
CA SER A 10 -14.94 -20.81 9.52
C SER A 10 -13.68 -20.41 10.29
N PHE A 11 -13.80 -20.31 11.61
CA PHE A 11 -12.67 -20.00 12.48
C PHE A 11 -12.89 -20.56 13.89
N SER A 12 -11.80 -20.71 14.64
CA SER A 12 -11.82 -20.85 16.08
C SER A 12 -10.97 -19.75 16.73
N VAL A 13 -11.24 -19.45 17.99
CA VAL A 13 -10.51 -18.42 18.74
C VAL A 13 -9.82 -19.09 19.91
N ARG A 14 -8.52 -18.83 20.06
CA ARG A 14 -7.75 -19.16 21.26
C ARG A 14 -7.37 -17.85 21.94
N SER A 15 -8.05 -17.53 23.02
CA SER A 15 -7.72 -16.39 23.88
C SER A 15 -6.61 -16.76 24.84
N PHE A 16 -5.69 -15.83 25.10
CA PHE A 16 -4.73 -15.96 26.18
C PHE A 16 -5.37 -15.53 27.51
N GLU A 17 -4.86 -16.05 28.64
CA GLU A 17 -5.43 -15.77 29.97
C GLU A 17 -5.43 -14.27 30.31
N ALA A 18 -4.41 -13.55 29.84
CA ALA A 18 -4.31 -12.11 29.91
C ALA A 18 -3.64 -11.57 28.63
N PRO A 19 -3.85 -10.29 28.27
CA PRO A 19 -3.12 -9.68 27.17
C PRO A 19 -1.61 -9.67 27.46
N LEU A 20 -0.81 -10.08 26.48
CA LEU A 20 0.65 -10.20 26.62
C LEU A 20 1.36 -9.00 25.98
N ALA A 21 2.29 -8.39 26.72
CA ALA A 21 3.22 -7.40 26.18
C ALA A 21 4.37 -8.06 25.41
N VAL A 22 5.15 -7.28 24.66
CA VAL A 22 6.26 -7.78 23.84
C VAL A 22 7.30 -8.54 24.66
N GLU A 23 7.54 -8.15 25.92
CA GLU A 23 8.51 -8.79 26.82
C GLU A 23 8.06 -10.19 27.27
N GLN A 24 6.76 -10.48 27.21
CA GLN A 24 6.17 -11.77 27.60
C GLN A 24 6.12 -12.76 26.43
N VAL A 25 6.55 -12.34 25.24
CA VAL A 25 6.52 -13.16 24.04
C VAL A 25 7.94 -13.46 23.57
N SER A 26 8.20 -14.71 23.20
CA SER A 26 9.45 -15.13 22.56
C SER A 26 9.15 -15.84 21.23
N VAL A 27 10.08 -15.74 20.29
CA VAL A 27 10.02 -16.44 19.01
C VAL A 27 11.19 -17.41 18.96
N CYS A 28 10.93 -18.66 18.60
CA CYS A 28 11.96 -19.64 18.29
C CYS A 28 11.96 -19.91 16.79
N LEU A 29 13.09 -19.64 16.13
CA LEU A 29 13.24 -19.80 14.69
C LEU A 29 13.97 -21.10 14.36
N SER A 30 13.40 -21.91 13.46
CA SER A 30 14.07 -23.11 12.96
C SER A 30 13.59 -23.46 11.55
N SER A 31 14.50 -23.91 10.71
CA SER A 31 14.15 -24.49 9.40
C SER A 31 13.32 -25.78 9.54
N ARG A 32 13.42 -26.47 10.69
CA ARG A 32 12.57 -27.63 11.02
C ARG A 32 11.10 -27.27 11.20
N PHE A 33 10.81 -25.99 11.43
CA PHE A 33 9.46 -25.46 11.52
C PHE A 33 8.91 -25.03 10.16
N ASN A 34 9.62 -25.27 9.06
CA ASN A 34 9.10 -25.04 7.71
C ASN A 34 8.05 -26.10 7.36
N ARG A 35 7.29 -25.81 6.30
CA ARG A 35 6.34 -26.77 5.73
C ARG A 35 7.11 -27.93 5.06
N HIS A 36 6.71 -29.16 5.33
CA HIS A 36 7.23 -30.32 4.62
C HIS A 36 6.71 -30.37 3.18
N VAL A 37 7.56 -30.85 2.26
CA VAL A 37 7.15 -31.19 0.90
C VAL A 37 6.36 -32.50 0.96
N HIS A 38 5.20 -32.53 0.31
CA HIS A 38 4.38 -33.74 0.31
C HIS A 38 5.08 -34.88 -0.47
N PRO A 39 5.09 -36.13 0.04
CA PRO A 39 5.80 -37.23 -0.63
C PRO A 39 5.16 -37.66 -1.95
N ASP A 40 3.85 -37.48 -2.12
CA ASP A 40 3.20 -37.59 -3.44
C ASP A 40 3.47 -36.32 -4.28
N PRO A 41 4.24 -36.41 -5.38
CA PRO A 41 4.55 -35.27 -6.23
C PRO A 41 3.32 -34.63 -6.89
N SER A 42 2.23 -35.37 -7.04
CA SER A 42 1.00 -34.87 -7.65
C SER A 42 0.40 -33.69 -6.88
N ILE A 43 0.55 -33.69 -5.55
CA ILE A 43 0.10 -32.64 -4.64
C ILE A 43 0.86 -31.33 -4.90
N GLU A 44 2.18 -31.38 -4.96
CA GLU A 44 3.02 -30.19 -5.20
C GLU A 44 2.85 -29.67 -6.65
N GLN A 45 2.67 -30.56 -7.62
CA GLN A 45 2.31 -30.17 -8.98
C GLN A 45 0.95 -29.48 -9.04
N GLN A 46 -0.04 -29.98 -8.32
CA GLN A 46 -1.36 -29.35 -8.25
C GLN A 46 -1.31 -27.97 -7.57
N LYS A 47 -0.49 -27.83 -6.52
CA LYS A 47 -0.20 -26.55 -5.86
C LYS A 47 0.38 -25.54 -6.86
N ALA A 48 1.41 -25.93 -7.61
CA ALA A 48 2.04 -25.08 -8.63
C ALA A 48 1.05 -24.70 -9.75
N LYS A 49 0.26 -25.66 -10.25
CA LYS A 49 -0.78 -25.40 -11.25
C LYS A 49 -1.83 -24.40 -10.77
N ASN A 50 -2.28 -24.51 -9.52
CA ASN A 50 -3.24 -23.57 -8.93
C ASN A 50 -2.65 -22.14 -8.87
N TRP A 51 -1.37 -22.01 -8.52
CA TRP A 51 -0.68 -20.72 -8.47
C TRP A 51 -0.53 -20.08 -9.85
N GLU A 52 -0.13 -20.86 -10.87
CA GLU A 52 -0.03 -20.35 -12.24
C GLU A 52 -1.40 -19.93 -12.81
N GLU A 53 -2.48 -20.65 -12.48
CA GLU A 53 -3.84 -20.25 -12.85
C GLU A 53 -4.26 -18.95 -12.17
N LEU A 54 -3.97 -18.79 -10.87
CA LEU A 54 -4.27 -17.56 -10.14
C LEU A 54 -3.49 -16.36 -10.69
N LYS A 55 -2.21 -16.54 -11.05
CA LYS A 55 -1.42 -15.49 -11.71
C LYS A 55 -2.00 -15.09 -13.07
N ARG A 56 -2.50 -16.04 -13.87
CA ARG A 56 -3.18 -15.73 -15.14
C ARG A 56 -4.45 -14.89 -14.92
N GLN A 57 -5.24 -15.24 -13.90
CA GLN A 57 -6.48 -14.54 -13.59
C GLN A 57 -6.23 -13.18 -12.91
N THR A 58 -5.14 -13.07 -12.15
CA THR A 58 -4.77 -11.87 -11.39
C THR A 58 -3.32 -11.49 -11.69
N PRO A 59 -3.02 -10.81 -12.81
CA PRO A 59 -1.64 -10.52 -13.24
C PRO A 59 -0.80 -9.68 -12.26
N ARG A 60 -1.43 -9.00 -11.30
CA ARG A 60 -0.75 -8.24 -10.24
C ARG A 60 -0.34 -9.08 -9.04
N LEU A 61 -0.68 -10.37 -9.04
CA LEU A 61 -0.38 -11.29 -7.95
C LEU A 61 1.11 -11.66 -7.99
N PHE A 62 1.84 -11.34 -6.93
CA PHE A 62 3.23 -11.74 -6.75
C PHE A 62 3.37 -12.66 -5.53
N ASN A 63 4.41 -13.49 -5.53
CA ASN A 63 4.74 -14.31 -4.37
C ASN A 63 5.60 -13.51 -3.40
N ALA A 64 5.43 -13.75 -2.11
CA ALA A 64 6.25 -13.15 -1.06
C ALA A 64 6.47 -14.16 0.06
N THR A 65 7.66 -14.14 0.65
CA THR A 65 8.02 -14.95 1.82
C THR A 65 7.23 -14.49 3.03
N LYS A 66 6.80 -15.43 3.88
CA LYS A 66 6.03 -15.19 5.10
C LYS A 66 6.55 -16.07 6.24
N PHE A 67 6.34 -15.65 7.48
CA PHE A 67 6.55 -16.53 8.63
C PHE A 67 5.49 -17.64 8.66
N ARG A 68 5.86 -18.85 9.06
CA ARG A 68 4.98 -20.00 9.29
C ARG A 68 4.89 -20.29 10.78
N LEU A 69 3.69 -20.43 11.31
CA LEU A 69 3.51 -20.94 12.68
C LEU A 69 3.57 -22.48 12.68
N HIS A 70 4.54 -23.04 13.39
CA HIS A 70 4.58 -24.46 13.70
C HIS A 70 3.81 -24.77 14.99
N GLY A 71 4.07 -24.03 16.07
CA GLY A 71 3.44 -24.30 17.37
C GLY A 71 3.48 -23.10 18.33
N LEU A 72 2.66 -23.21 19.38
CA LEU A 72 2.56 -22.25 20.48
C LEU A 72 2.72 -22.98 21.81
N VAL A 73 3.58 -22.45 22.69
CA VAL A 73 3.81 -22.97 24.04
C VAL A 73 3.53 -21.85 25.03
N GLU A 74 2.47 -21.98 25.83
CA GLU A 74 2.13 -21.06 26.90
C GLU A 74 2.74 -21.55 28.22
N ASP A 75 3.44 -20.67 28.93
CA ASP A 75 3.84 -20.90 30.32
C ASP A 75 2.97 -20.05 31.24
N HIS A 76 1.95 -20.70 31.81
CA HIS A 76 1.01 -20.11 32.76
C HIS A 76 1.68 -19.59 34.04
N ARG A 77 2.87 -20.08 34.41
CA ARG A 77 3.56 -19.63 35.64
C ARG A 77 4.23 -18.29 35.45
N SER A 78 4.86 -18.08 34.30
CA SER A 78 5.51 -16.83 33.94
C SER A 78 4.62 -15.89 33.14
N SER A 79 3.40 -16.33 32.79
CA SER A 79 2.48 -15.62 31.89
C SER A 79 3.20 -15.22 30.59
N SER A 80 3.86 -16.20 29.97
CA SER A 80 4.66 -16.00 28.77
C SER A 80 4.26 -16.95 27.64
N LEU A 81 4.56 -16.54 26.41
CA LEU A 81 4.23 -17.27 25.20
C LEU A 81 5.48 -17.45 24.33
N GLN A 82 5.83 -18.69 24.03
CA GLN A 82 6.80 -19.00 22.99
C GLN A 82 6.09 -19.39 21.69
N MET A 83 6.49 -18.76 20.59
CA MET A 83 6.00 -19.06 19.25
C MET A 83 7.10 -19.70 18.40
N ASN A 84 6.84 -20.91 17.90
CA ASN A 84 7.81 -21.66 17.09
C ASN A 84 7.54 -21.39 15.62
N TRP A 85 8.47 -20.72 14.94
CA TRP A 85 8.29 -20.18 13.59
C TRP A 85 9.29 -20.73 12.58
N GLY A 86 8.78 -21.06 11.40
CA GLY A 86 9.55 -21.30 10.20
C GLY A 86 9.26 -20.25 9.13
N LEU A 87 9.60 -20.58 7.89
CA LEU A 87 9.28 -19.82 6.69
C LEU A 87 8.29 -20.56 5.80
N THR A 88 7.51 -19.77 5.06
CA THR A 88 6.62 -20.21 3.99
C THR A 88 6.49 -19.07 2.97
N ASP A 89 5.55 -19.17 2.06
CA ASP A 89 5.25 -18.11 1.11
C ASP A 89 3.74 -18.03 0.81
N TYR A 90 3.36 -16.94 0.16
CA TYR A 90 1.97 -16.67 -0.17
C TYR A 90 1.39 -17.69 -1.16
N ALA A 91 2.19 -18.16 -2.12
CA ALA A 91 1.79 -19.20 -3.06
C ALA A 91 1.44 -20.52 -2.35
N SER A 92 2.25 -20.94 -1.36
CA SER A 92 2.01 -22.13 -0.55
C SER A 92 0.78 -21.96 0.33
N TYR A 93 0.55 -20.77 0.90
CA TYR A 93 -0.68 -20.49 1.64
C TYR A 93 -1.94 -20.74 0.79
N LEU A 94 -2.01 -20.15 -0.40
CA LEU A 94 -3.16 -20.34 -1.28
C LEU A 94 -3.28 -21.79 -1.77
N GLY A 95 -2.16 -22.42 -2.10
CA GLY A 95 -2.11 -23.77 -2.65
C GLY A 95 -2.33 -24.88 -1.63
N THR A 96 -2.20 -24.59 -0.33
CA THR A 96 -2.40 -25.55 0.77
C THR A 96 -3.59 -25.16 1.63
N CYS A 97 -3.49 -24.08 2.42
CA CYS A 97 -4.49 -23.69 3.41
C CYS A 97 -5.83 -23.24 2.81
N CYS A 98 -5.81 -22.53 1.67
CA CYS A 98 -7.03 -22.09 0.98
C CYS A 98 -7.47 -23.03 -0.15
N SER A 99 -6.86 -24.21 -0.24
CA SER A 99 -7.06 -25.15 -1.34
C SER A 99 -8.03 -26.27 -0.95
N SER A 100 -8.69 -26.85 -1.95
CA SER A 100 -9.46 -28.09 -1.78
C SER A 100 -8.61 -29.27 -1.29
N LEU A 101 -7.27 -29.16 -1.35
CA LEU A 101 -6.33 -30.15 -0.82
C LEU A 101 -6.24 -30.14 0.71
N ALA A 102 -6.68 -29.08 1.39
CA ALA A 102 -6.48 -28.92 2.83
C ALA A 102 -6.93 -30.13 3.68
N PRO A 103 -8.12 -30.75 3.47
CA PRO A 103 -8.53 -31.92 4.26
C PRO A 103 -7.58 -33.10 4.12
N GLN A 104 -7.12 -33.39 2.90
CA GLN A 104 -6.15 -34.46 2.64
C GLN A 104 -4.79 -34.14 3.30
N LEU A 105 -4.31 -32.91 3.15
CA LEU A 105 -3.04 -32.49 3.74
C LEU A 105 -3.02 -32.59 5.27
N LEU A 106 -4.16 -32.32 5.92
CA LEU A 106 -4.32 -32.47 7.37
C LEU A 106 -4.25 -33.95 7.80
N GLU A 107 -4.94 -34.83 7.07
CA GLU A 107 -4.96 -36.27 7.34
C GLU A 107 -3.58 -36.90 7.10
N ASP A 108 -2.94 -36.56 5.98
CA ASP A 108 -1.62 -37.07 5.62
C ASP A 108 -0.55 -36.54 6.59
N GLY A 109 -0.64 -35.29 7.06
CA GLY A 109 0.29 -34.73 8.05
C GLY A 109 0.28 -35.50 9.36
N GLU A 110 -0.92 -35.82 9.87
CA GLU A 110 -1.07 -36.62 11.08
C GLU A 110 -0.52 -38.05 10.88
N LYS A 111 -0.86 -38.69 9.75
CA LYS A 111 -0.44 -40.08 9.48
C LYS A 111 1.06 -40.23 9.24
N LEU A 112 1.68 -39.29 8.53
CA LEU A 112 3.07 -39.43 8.04
C LEU A 112 4.10 -38.76 8.96
N HIS A 113 3.70 -37.74 9.72
CA HIS A 113 4.62 -36.94 10.53
C HIS A 113 4.19 -36.77 11.99
N SER A 114 3.03 -37.29 12.40
CA SER A 114 2.42 -36.99 13.71
C SER A 114 2.29 -35.48 13.96
N ASP A 115 2.14 -34.72 12.88
CA ASP A 115 1.90 -33.28 12.88
C ASP A 115 0.85 -33.02 11.80
N ARG A 116 -0.41 -32.91 12.25
CA ARG A 116 -1.56 -32.53 11.41
C ARG A 116 -1.29 -31.35 10.48
N PHE A 117 -0.36 -30.45 10.81
CA PHE A 117 -0.07 -29.26 10.03
C PHE A 117 1.20 -29.35 9.19
N ALA A 118 1.89 -30.50 9.16
CA ALA A 118 3.19 -30.69 8.51
C ALA A 118 3.25 -30.16 7.07
N PHE A 119 2.19 -30.39 6.29
CA PHE A 119 2.11 -30.01 4.88
C PHE A 119 1.40 -28.68 4.59
N LEU A 120 1.01 -27.94 5.63
CA LEU A 120 0.31 -26.67 5.49
C LEU A 120 1.23 -25.46 5.71
N SER A 121 1.00 -24.41 4.94
CA SER A 121 1.76 -23.15 5.04
C SER A 121 1.55 -22.44 6.37
N ARG A 122 0.31 -22.34 6.87
CA ARG A 122 -0.07 -21.68 8.13
C ARG A 122 0.67 -20.36 8.36
N LYS A 123 0.70 -19.50 7.33
CA LYS A 123 1.35 -18.19 7.39
C LYS A 123 0.84 -17.39 8.59
N VAL A 124 1.73 -16.69 9.27
CA VAL A 124 1.42 -15.80 10.39
C VAL A 124 0.75 -14.53 9.85
N GLY A 125 -0.43 -14.21 10.35
CA GLY A 125 -1.09 -12.91 10.17
C GLY A 125 -1.24 -12.17 11.50
N VAL A 126 -1.47 -10.86 11.41
CA VAL A 126 -1.72 -9.98 12.55
C VAL A 126 -2.93 -9.10 12.27
N ALA A 127 -3.70 -8.78 13.31
CA ALA A 127 -4.91 -7.98 13.24
C ALA A 127 -5.05 -7.12 14.50
N ALA A 128 -5.58 -5.90 14.37
CA ALA A 128 -5.70 -4.93 15.44
C ALA A 128 -7.17 -4.67 15.79
N VAL A 129 -7.54 -4.94 17.03
CA VAL A 129 -8.68 -4.31 17.68
C VAL A 129 -8.24 -2.91 18.11
N LEU A 130 -8.41 -1.94 17.21
CA LEU A 130 -8.09 -0.54 17.47
C LEU A 130 -9.26 0.16 18.18
N GLU A 131 -9.06 0.48 19.46
CA GLU A 131 -10.03 1.16 20.33
C GLU A 131 -9.75 2.67 20.41
N THR A 132 -10.76 3.48 20.14
CA THR A 132 -10.70 4.95 20.21
C THR A 132 -10.96 5.45 21.64
N LYS A 133 -10.52 6.68 21.97
CA LYS A 133 -10.71 7.27 23.32
C LYS A 133 -12.17 7.35 23.76
N ASP A 134 -13.11 7.37 22.81
CA ASP A 134 -14.55 7.41 23.01
C ASP A 134 -15.20 6.02 22.93
N GLY A 135 -14.44 4.94 23.10
CA GLY A 135 -14.93 3.58 23.33
C GLY A 135 -15.46 2.86 22.08
N HIS A 136 -15.05 3.26 20.88
CA HIS A 136 -15.42 2.58 19.64
C HIS A 136 -14.28 1.72 19.11
N VAL A 137 -14.61 0.69 18.32
CA VAL A 137 -13.62 -0.14 17.61
C VAL A 137 -13.64 0.19 16.13
N ALA A 138 -12.46 0.38 15.53
CA ALA A 138 -12.33 0.66 14.11
C ALA A 138 -12.49 -0.61 13.27
N LEU A 139 -13.30 -0.50 12.21
CA LEU A 139 -13.45 -1.53 11.17
C LEU A 139 -13.23 -0.88 9.79
N ILE A 140 -12.60 -1.63 8.90
CA ILE A 140 -12.39 -1.25 7.50
C ILE A 140 -13.28 -2.11 6.59
N LYS A 141 -13.64 -1.59 5.42
CA LYS A 141 -14.43 -2.34 4.43
C LYS A 141 -13.55 -2.75 3.27
N ARG A 142 -13.48 -4.06 3.01
CA ARG A 142 -12.66 -4.62 1.94
C ARG A 142 -13.26 -4.32 0.56
N SER A 143 -12.38 -4.07 -0.41
CA SER A 143 -12.75 -3.79 -1.80
C SER A 143 -13.37 -5.01 -2.50
N LYS A 144 -14.11 -4.78 -3.59
CA LYS A 144 -14.55 -5.84 -4.52
C LYS A 144 -13.42 -6.43 -5.35
N SER A 145 -12.28 -5.75 -5.42
CA SER A 145 -11.18 -6.11 -6.33
C SER A 145 -10.09 -6.97 -5.69
N VAL A 146 -10.24 -7.37 -4.42
CA VAL A 146 -9.27 -8.26 -3.75
C VAL A 146 -9.58 -9.73 -4.04
N GLY A 147 -8.56 -10.58 -4.02
CA GLY A 147 -8.70 -12.00 -4.35
C GLY A 147 -9.52 -12.82 -3.34
N LEU A 148 -9.62 -12.39 -2.09
CA LEU A 148 -10.35 -13.06 -1.01
C LEU A 148 -11.12 -12.05 -0.16
N TYR A 149 -12.29 -12.47 0.34
CA TYR A 149 -13.10 -11.73 1.33
C TYR A 149 -13.61 -10.36 0.84
N GLN A 150 -14.15 -10.32 -0.37
CA GLN A 150 -14.69 -9.10 -0.98
C GLN A 150 -15.93 -8.58 -0.23
N ASP A 151 -16.07 -7.26 -0.13
CA ASP A 151 -17.20 -6.54 0.49
C ASP A 151 -17.44 -6.82 1.99
N LEU A 152 -16.54 -7.52 2.67
CA LEU A 152 -16.63 -7.80 4.11
C LEU A 152 -15.98 -6.70 4.95
N TYR A 153 -16.42 -6.59 6.20
CA TYR A 153 -15.73 -5.79 7.22
C TYR A 153 -14.52 -6.58 7.75
N ASP A 154 -13.45 -5.86 8.00
CA ASP A 154 -12.20 -6.37 8.54
C ASP A 154 -11.71 -5.42 9.63
N THR A 155 -10.76 -5.90 10.43
CA THR A 155 -9.96 -5.04 11.31
C THR A 155 -8.68 -4.63 10.60
N PRO A 156 -8.03 -3.52 10.99
CA PRO A 156 -6.73 -3.21 10.44
C PRO A 156 -5.74 -4.36 10.65
N GLY A 157 -4.94 -4.70 9.64
CA GLY A 157 -3.99 -5.80 9.79
C GLY A 157 -3.42 -6.36 8.50
N GLY A 158 -2.46 -7.26 8.67
CA GLY A 158 -1.78 -7.90 7.56
C GLY A 158 -0.79 -8.95 8.03
N HIS A 159 0.48 -8.84 7.64
CA HIS A 159 1.43 -9.93 7.86
C HIS A 159 2.86 -9.42 8.14
N PRO A 160 3.51 -9.87 9.23
CA PRO A 160 4.93 -9.63 9.43
C PRO A 160 5.75 -10.25 8.29
N GLU A 161 6.78 -9.54 7.83
CA GLU A 161 7.59 -9.97 6.69
C GLU A 161 9.02 -10.36 7.08
N PRO A 162 9.46 -11.59 6.76
CA PRO A 162 10.85 -12.01 7.01
C PRO A 162 11.91 -11.12 6.36
N SER A 163 11.59 -10.50 5.22
CA SER A 163 12.47 -9.58 4.51
C SER A 163 12.81 -8.33 5.31
N ASN A 164 11.92 -7.85 6.19
CA ASN A 164 12.13 -6.66 7.02
C ASN A 164 13.26 -6.87 8.05
N ILE A 165 13.51 -8.13 8.42
CA ILE A 165 14.59 -8.53 9.34
C ILE A 165 15.74 -9.24 8.62
N HIS A 166 15.76 -9.20 7.29
CA HIS A 166 16.73 -9.90 6.45
C HIS A 166 16.82 -11.42 6.71
N LEU A 167 15.73 -12.05 7.15
CA LEU A 167 15.64 -13.50 7.31
C LEU A 167 15.33 -14.15 5.96
N THR A 168 16.19 -15.08 5.54
CA THR A 168 16.12 -15.81 4.26
C THR A 168 16.14 -17.31 4.53
N GLU A 169 15.80 -18.12 3.53
CA GLU A 169 15.84 -19.57 3.69
C GLU A 169 17.27 -20.07 3.96
N ASP A 170 18.28 -19.53 3.26
CA ASP A 170 19.69 -19.90 3.44
C ASP A 170 20.19 -19.59 4.86
N ASN A 171 19.85 -18.41 5.38
CA ASN A 171 20.29 -18.07 6.72
C ASN A 171 19.52 -18.85 7.79
N MET A 172 18.24 -19.18 7.55
CA MET A 172 17.44 -20.01 8.45
C MET A 172 17.96 -21.45 8.55
N GLN A 173 18.45 -22.03 7.44
CA GLN A 173 19.01 -23.38 7.43
C GLN A 173 20.23 -23.55 8.33
N THR A 174 21.01 -22.48 8.52
CA THR A 174 22.26 -22.51 9.30
C THR A 174 22.11 -21.99 10.72
N LEU A 175 20.91 -21.55 11.17
CA LEU A 175 20.72 -20.95 12.49
C LEU A 175 21.05 -21.88 13.67
N GLU A 176 20.89 -23.19 13.48
CA GLU A 176 21.14 -24.20 14.51
C GLU A 176 22.57 -24.76 14.47
N ASP A 177 23.40 -24.30 13.52
CA ASP A 177 24.80 -24.71 13.42
C ASP A 177 25.63 -24.15 14.61
N LYS A 178 26.64 -24.92 15.03
CA LYS A 178 27.55 -24.51 16.12
C LYS A 178 28.23 -23.19 15.76
N GLY A 179 28.21 -22.23 16.69
CA GLY A 179 28.81 -20.90 16.51
C GLY A 179 27.84 -19.83 16.00
N ASN A 180 26.59 -20.18 15.64
CA ASN A 180 25.56 -19.24 15.22
C ASN A 180 24.59 -18.83 16.34
N GLU A 181 24.88 -19.18 17.60
CA GLU A 181 23.97 -18.94 18.73
C GLU A 181 23.61 -17.45 18.90
N LEU A 182 24.60 -16.55 18.76
CA LEU A 182 24.37 -15.11 18.83
C LEU A 182 23.47 -14.62 17.69
N LYS A 183 23.74 -15.07 16.46
CA LYS A 183 22.96 -14.72 15.27
C LYS A 183 21.52 -15.22 15.38
N ARG A 184 21.33 -16.43 15.90
CA ARG A 184 20.01 -17.00 16.18
C ARG A 184 19.24 -16.12 17.16
N THR A 185 19.82 -15.81 18.32
CA THR A 185 19.16 -14.96 19.32
C THR A 185 18.81 -13.58 18.76
N GLN A 186 19.69 -12.98 17.94
CA GLN A 186 19.43 -11.69 17.29
C GLN A 186 18.25 -11.75 16.32
N LEU A 187 18.17 -12.80 15.49
CA LEU A 187 17.07 -12.97 14.53
C LEU A 187 15.76 -13.35 15.21
N GLU A 188 15.80 -14.13 16.29
CA GLU A 188 14.63 -14.45 17.11
C GLU A 188 14.07 -13.20 17.79
N ASP A 189 14.93 -12.34 18.36
CA ASP A 189 14.52 -11.05 18.90
C ASP A 189 13.98 -10.12 17.80
N ALA A 190 14.64 -10.04 16.64
CA ALA A 190 14.17 -9.26 15.51
C ALA A 190 12.81 -9.74 14.99
N ALA A 191 12.57 -11.06 14.91
CA ALA A 191 11.27 -11.61 14.50
C ALA A 191 10.15 -11.28 15.50
N LYS A 192 10.46 -11.30 16.80
CA LYS A 192 9.53 -10.82 17.84
C LYS A 192 9.25 -9.32 17.69
N GLN A 193 10.27 -8.49 17.46
CA GLN A 193 10.06 -7.06 17.26
C GLN A 193 9.23 -6.78 16.00
N GLU A 194 9.53 -7.44 14.88
CA GLU A 194 8.74 -7.36 13.64
C GLU A 194 7.29 -7.78 13.85
N PHE A 195 7.04 -8.81 14.67
CA PHE A 195 5.67 -9.24 14.98
C PHE A 195 4.82 -8.15 15.64
N PHE A 196 5.36 -7.44 16.63
CA PHE A 196 4.65 -6.36 17.32
C PHE A 196 4.69 -5.04 16.54
N GLN A 197 5.78 -4.76 15.82
CA GLN A 197 5.91 -3.54 15.04
C GLN A 197 5.07 -3.58 13.76
N SER A 198 4.97 -4.74 13.12
CA SER A 198 4.16 -4.89 11.90
C SER A 198 2.71 -4.47 12.14
N ILE A 199 2.09 -4.85 13.27
CA ILE A 199 0.69 -4.46 13.50
C ILE A 199 0.52 -2.95 13.73
N VAL A 200 1.50 -2.27 14.34
CA VAL A 200 1.51 -0.82 14.48
C VAL A 200 1.62 -0.14 13.11
N ASN A 201 2.46 -0.70 12.23
CA ASN A 201 2.64 -0.23 10.86
C ASN A 201 1.36 -0.43 10.03
N GLU A 202 0.73 -1.61 10.11
CA GLU A 202 -0.54 -1.90 9.41
C GLU A 202 -1.65 -0.93 9.83
N VAL A 203 -1.76 -0.62 11.13
CA VAL A 203 -2.70 0.41 11.61
C VAL A 203 -2.36 1.79 11.01
N HIS A 204 -1.09 2.15 10.93
CA HIS A 204 -0.69 3.41 10.32
C HIS A 204 -1.03 3.45 8.82
N GLU A 205 -0.68 2.40 8.08
CA GLU A 205 -0.87 2.32 6.62
C GLU A 205 -2.34 2.27 6.24
N GLU A 206 -3.17 1.53 6.99
CA GLU A 206 -4.58 1.33 6.64
C GLU A 206 -5.50 2.43 7.17
N VAL A 207 -5.25 2.98 8.37
CA VAL A 207 -6.12 4.00 8.97
C VAL A 207 -5.47 5.36 9.20
N ASN A 208 -4.23 5.54 8.75
CA ASN A 208 -3.49 6.81 8.83
C ASN A 208 -3.33 7.32 10.28
N LEU A 209 -3.19 6.40 11.24
CA LEU A 209 -2.94 6.76 12.62
C LEU A 209 -1.44 6.64 12.91
N ALA A 210 -0.77 7.75 13.20
CA ALA A 210 0.68 7.75 13.41
C ALA A 210 1.09 6.82 14.56
N PRO A 211 2.24 6.12 14.48
CA PRO A 211 2.70 5.23 15.55
C PRO A 211 2.75 5.87 16.94
N GLN A 212 3.08 7.16 17.03
CA GLN A 212 3.14 7.91 18.29
C GLN A 212 1.75 8.15 18.91
N GLN A 213 0.67 8.00 18.14
CA GLN A 213 -0.72 8.11 18.58
C GLN A 213 -1.34 6.75 18.92
N GLN A 214 -0.55 5.67 18.84
CA GLN A 214 -0.93 4.31 19.19
C GLN A 214 -0.28 3.95 20.52
N GLN A 215 -1.08 3.49 21.49
CA GLN A 215 -0.54 2.87 22.69
C GLN A 215 0.13 1.52 22.32
N PRO A 216 1.11 1.03 23.12
CA PRO A 216 1.79 -0.23 22.83
C PRO A 216 0.80 -1.38 22.58
N PRO A 217 0.97 -2.16 21.50
CA PRO A 217 0.08 -3.27 21.19
C PRO A 217 0.16 -4.38 22.22
N MET A 218 -1.00 -4.85 22.68
CA MET A 218 -1.12 -5.97 23.61
C MET A 218 -1.70 -7.19 22.91
N LEU A 219 -1.02 -8.33 22.96
CA LEU A 219 -1.44 -9.55 22.27
C LEU A 219 -2.55 -10.26 23.06
N MET A 220 -3.75 -10.35 22.47
CA MET A 220 -4.95 -10.89 23.13
C MET A 220 -5.15 -12.39 22.93
N GLY A 221 -4.73 -12.90 21.77
CA GLY A 221 -5.06 -14.25 21.33
C GLY A 221 -4.77 -14.48 19.86
N VAL A 222 -5.24 -15.60 19.34
CA VAL A 222 -5.12 -15.97 17.94
C VAL A 222 -6.46 -16.49 17.40
N VAL A 223 -6.85 -15.97 16.24
CA VAL A 223 -7.93 -16.49 15.41
C VAL A 223 -7.33 -17.51 14.45
N LEU A 224 -7.82 -18.75 14.51
CA LEU A 224 -7.39 -19.84 13.64
C LEU A 224 -8.42 -20.03 12.55
N GLN A 225 -8.09 -19.60 11.33
CA GLN A 225 -8.99 -19.63 10.18
C GLN A 225 -9.00 -21.00 9.52
N THR A 226 -10.21 -21.47 9.22
CA THR A 226 -10.52 -22.74 8.55
C THR A 226 -10.00 -23.97 9.29
N ASP A 227 -10.24 -25.16 8.75
CA ASP A 227 -9.67 -26.41 9.27
C ASP A 227 -8.14 -26.45 9.15
N SER A 228 -7.57 -25.62 8.25
CA SER A 228 -6.13 -25.42 8.13
C SER A 228 -5.52 -24.66 9.31
N CYS A 229 -6.35 -24.12 10.22
CA CYS A 229 -5.95 -23.35 11.39
C CYS A 229 -4.88 -22.29 11.06
N THR A 230 -5.10 -21.52 9.98
CA THR A 230 -4.17 -20.45 9.59
C THR A 230 -4.28 -19.33 10.63
N PRO A 231 -3.19 -18.96 11.31
CA PRO A 231 -3.25 -18.03 12.43
C PRO A 231 -3.32 -16.57 11.98
N SER A 232 -4.23 -15.82 12.59
CA SER A 232 -4.25 -14.36 12.61
C SER A 232 -4.25 -13.92 14.09
N PHE A 233 -3.12 -13.39 14.55
CA PHE A 233 -2.95 -12.96 15.94
C PHE A 233 -3.65 -11.62 16.16
N SER A 234 -4.46 -11.55 17.20
CA SER A 234 -5.25 -10.38 17.53
C SER A 234 -4.54 -9.55 18.58
N PHE A 235 -4.24 -8.31 18.25
CA PHE A 235 -3.71 -7.31 19.16
C PHE A 235 -4.80 -6.34 19.57
N HIS A 236 -4.69 -5.80 20.76
CA HIS A 236 -5.46 -4.64 21.21
C HIS A 236 -4.55 -3.42 21.23
N ILE A 237 -5.02 -2.34 20.60
CA ILE A 237 -4.30 -1.07 20.51
C ILE A 237 -5.30 0.03 20.88
N LYS A 238 -4.91 0.90 21.82
CA LYS A 238 -5.70 2.09 22.17
C LYS A 238 -5.13 3.33 21.48
N THR A 239 -6.00 4.28 21.16
CA THR A 239 -5.59 5.59 20.66
C THR A 239 -6.29 6.74 21.37
N GLU A 240 -5.59 7.87 21.48
CA GLU A 240 -6.14 9.14 21.99
C GLU A 240 -7.05 9.85 20.97
N CYS A 241 -7.16 9.31 19.74
CA CYS A 241 -8.10 9.79 18.75
C CYS A 241 -9.52 9.32 19.06
N SER A 242 -10.51 10.21 18.90
CA SER A 242 -11.93 9.85 18.85
C SER A 242 -12.27 9.14 17.55
N ALA A 243 -13.40 8.44 17.50
CA ALA A 243 -13.91 7.84 16.27
C ALA A 243 -14.11 8.86 15.13
N ARG A 244 -14.41 10.13 15.47
CA ARG A 244 -14.50 11.21 14.47
C ARG A 244 -13.13 11.57 13.91
N GLU A 245 -12.16 11.84 14.77
CA GLU A 245 -10.79 12.20 14.37
C GLU A 245 -10.15 11.09 13.54
N LEU A 246 -10.32 9.82 13.94
CA LEU A 246 -9.79 8.67 13.21
C LEU A 246 -10.39 8.56 11.79
N ARG A 247 -11.70 8.83 11.63
CA ARG A 247 -12.32 8.86 10.29
C ARG A 247 -11.77 10.01 9.43
N ASP A 248 -11.45 11.14 10.03
CA ASP A 248 -10.86 12.28 9.32
C ASP A 248 -9.42 11.98 8.90
N LEU A 249 -8.63 11.31 9.76
CA LEU A 249 -7.30 10.77 9.41
C LEU A 249 -7.38 9.79 8.23
N TYR A 250 -8.26 8.78 8.32
CA TYR A 250 -8.44 7.80 7.25
C TYR A 250 -8.81 8.47 5.91
N ARG A 251 -9.69 9.48 5.94
CA ARG A 251 -10.08 10.24 4.73
C ARG A 251 -8.94 11.06 4.15
N ALA A 252 -8.08 11.61 5.01
CA ALA A 252 -6.89 12.36 4.58
C ALA A 252 -5.87 11.45 3.87
N GLY A 253 -5.72 10.20 4.35
CA GLY A 253 -4.67 9.27 3.91
C GLY A 253 -3.28 9.66 4.44
N PRO A 254 -2.29 8.73 4.39
CA PRO A 254 -0.95 8.90 4.98
C PRO A 254 -0.33 10.29 4.75
N SER A 255 0.25 10.88 5.80
CA SER A 255 1.09 12.08 5.67
C SER A 255 2.31 11.86 4.77
N ASP A 256 2.66 10.60 4.55
CA ASP A 256 3.71 10.14 3.64
C ASP A 256 3.34 10.33 2.16
N ASN A 257 2.38 11.21 1.86
CA ASN A 257 2.31 11.89 0.59
C ASN A 257 3.50 12.88 0.48
N ILE A 258 4.71 12.33 0.39
CA ILE A 258 5.90 13.04 -0.03
C ILE A 258 5.60 13.58 -1.43
N GLY A 259 5.31 14.87 -1.52
CA GLY A 259 4.98 15.47 -2.79
C GLY A 259 4.80 16.97 -2.67
N LEU A 260 5.54 17.69 -3.51
CA LEU A 260 5.35 19.11 -3.74
C LEU A 260 4.39 19.28 -4.92
N VAL A 261 3.33 20.08 -4.75
CA VAL A 261 2.53 20.57 -5.88
C VAL A 261 2.83 22.05 -6.06
N THR A 262 3.44 22.38 -7.21
CA THR A 262 3.65 23.76 -7.65
C THR A 262 2.88 24.00 -8.95
N TYR A 263 2.37 25.22 -9.12
CA TYR A 263 1.66 25.62 -10.33
C TYR A 263 1.82 27.12 -10.57
N GLN A 264 1.66 27.52 -11.83
CA GLN A 264 1.63 28.91 -12.25
C GLN A 264 0.43 29.10 -13.19
N LEU A 265 -0.31 30.19 -12.99
CA LEU A 265 -1.40 30.57 -13.89
C LEU A 265 -0.88 31.57 -14.90
N GLU A 266 -1.12 31.28 -16.17
CA GLU A 266 -0.58 32.08 -17.25
C GLU A 266 -1.62 32.47 -18.28
N HIS A 267 -1.56 33.75 -18.69
CA HIS A 267 -2.45 34.28 -19.70
C HIS A 267 -1.83 34.12 -21.10
N GLY A 268 -2.63 33.60 -22.04
CA GLY A 268 -2.18 33.32 -23.40
C GLY A 268 -1.48 31.97 -23.55
N SER A 269 -0.72 31.82 -24.64
CA SER A 269 -0.04 30.56 -24.97
C SER A 269 1.30 30.43 -24.26
N ILE A 270 1.59 29.25 -23.71
CA ILE A 270 2.89 28.91 -23.15
C ILE A 270 3.88 28.67 -24.30
N ARG A 271 5.01 29.39 -24.29
CA ARG A 271 6.10 29.26 -25.28
C ARG A 271 7.27 28.46 -24.70
N MET A 272 8.19 28.03 -25.55
CA MET A 272 9.32 27.17 -25.17
C MET A 272 10.23 27.81 -24.10
N GLU A 273 10.49 29.11 -24.21
CA GLU A 273 11.34 29.85 -23.24
C GLU A 273 10.68 29.88 -21.85
N LYS A 274 9.36 30.04 -21.84
CA LYS A 274 8.57 30.05 -20.61
C LYS A 274 8.50 28.68 -19.95
N ASN A 275 8.35 27.64 -20.77
CA ASN A 275 8.42 26.27 -20.28
C ASN A 275 9.79 25.96 -19.66
N ALA A 276 10.88 26.34 -20.31
CA ALA A 276 12.23 26.12 -19.79
C ALA A 276 12.46 26.86 -18.45
N ALA A 277 11.98 28.10 -18.33
CA ALA A 277 12.01 28.83 -17.06
C ALA A 277 11.19 28.12 -15.96
N PHE A 278 10.02 27.58 -16.30
CA PHE A 278 9.19 26.86 -15.35
C PHE A 278 9.81 25.52 -14.91
N VAL A 279 10.51 24.81 -15.79
CA VAL A 279 11.28 23.59 -15.44
C VAL A 279 12.37 23.91 -14.42
N GLU A 280 13.09 25.01 -14.60
CA GLU A 280 14.10 25.48 -13.65
C GLU A 280 13.49 25.84 -12.28
N GLU A 281 12.31 26.46 -12.27
CA GLU A 281 11.57 26.75 -11.03
C GLU A 281 11.13 25.48 -10.30
N ILE A 282 10.63 24.48 -11.03
CA ILE A 282 10.28 23.17 -10.47
C ILE A 282 11.50 22.53 -9.82
N TYR A 283 12.63 22.48 -10.53
CA TYR A 283 13.87 21.90 -10.01
C TYR A 283 14.30 22.59 -8.70
N LYS A 284 14.35 23.92 -8.68
CA LYS A 284 14.68 24.71 -7.48
C LYS A 284 13.71 24.44 -6.33
N ALA A 285 12.41 24.39 -6.61
CA ALA A 285 11.40 24.15 -5.59
C ALA A 285 11.53 22.74 -4.99
N VAL A 286 11.80 21.72 -5.80
CA VAL A 286 12.09 20.35 -5.34
C VAL A 286 13.34 20.33 -4.44
N LYS A 287 14.46 20.91 -4.88
CA LYS A 287 15.72 20.95 -4.10
C LYS A 287 15.58 21.75 -2.80
N ALA A 288 14.70 22.75 -2.78
CA ALA A 288 14.42 23.56 -1.59
C ALA A 288 13.48 22.88 -0.59
N SER A 289 12.70 21.90 -1.03
CA SER A 289 11.73 21.18 -0.18
C SER A 289 12.42 20.43 0.97
N GLN A 290 11.76 20.39 2.13
CA GLN A 290 12.31 19.70 3.30
C GLN A 290 12.34 18.19 3.07
N GLU A 291 11.37 17.68 2.32
CA GLU A 291 11.22 16.29 1.93
C GLU A 291 12.42 15.83 1.10
N PHE A 292 12.79 16.59 0.08
CA PHE A 292 13.96 16.27 -0.75
C PHE A 292 15.25 16.26 0.08
N ARG A 293 15.43 17.26 0.97
CA ARG A 293 16.60 17.35 1.83
C ARG A 293 16.71 16.19 2.83
N ASN A 294 15.57 15.74 3.37
CA ASN A 294 15.54 14.68 4.37
C ASN A 294 15.69 13.27 3.78
N PHE A 295 15.05 13.02 2.63
CA PHE A 295 14.86 11.65 2.13
C PHE A 295 15.55 11.37 0.79
N PHE A 296 15.86 12.40 -0.01
CA PHE A 296 16.35 12.24 -1.39
C PHE A 296 17.71 12.91 -1.63
N GLN A 297 18.46 13.20 -0.56
CA GLN A 297 19.79 13.78 -0.67
C GLN A 297 20.71 12.87 -1.52
N GLY A 298 21.39 13.45 -2.50
CA GLY A 298 22.28 12.73 -3.43
C GLY A 298 21.54 11.93 -4.51
N LYS A 299 20.22 12.00 -4.61
CA LYS A 299 19.45 11.41 -5.73
C LYS A 299 19.26 12.42 -6.86
N LYS A 300 19.09 11.90 -8.09
CA LYS A 300 18.73 12.71 -9.25
C LYS A 300 17.28 13.15 -9.22
N VAL A 301 17.00 14.36 -9.68
CA VAL A 301 15.66 14.89 -9.95
C VAL A 301 15.31 14.53 -11.40
N VAL A 302 14.28 13.70 -11.58
CA VAL A 302 13.79 13.31 -12.91
C VAL A 302 12.53 14.10 -13.23
N ILE A 303 12.52 14.82 -14.34
CA ILE A 303 11.37 15.61 -14.81
C ILE A 303 10.84 14.97 -16.09
N VAL A 304 9.58 14.53 -16.04
CA VAL A 304 8.93 13.85 -17.17
C VAL A 304 8.04 14.84 -17.92
N LEU A 305 8.26 14.96 -19.23
CA LEU A 305 7.53 15.86 -20.13
C LEU A 305 6.73 15.05 -21.16
N ASP A 306 5.56 15.55 -21.53
CA ASP A 306 4.88 15.10 -22.75
C ASP A 306 5.49 15.77 -24.01
N ASN A 307 4.88 15.51 -25.17
CA ASN A 307 5.34 16.06 -26.44
C ASN A 307 4.56 17.31 -26.88
N ALA A 308 4.02 18.11 -25.95
CA ALA A 308 3.37 19.37 -26.29
C ALA A 308 4.32 20.33 -27.05
N PRO A 309 3.81 21.18 -27.96
CA PRO A 309 4.65 22.12 -28.71
C PRO A 309 5.52 23.03 -27.83
N ALA A 310 5.01 23.40 -26.65
CA ALA A 310 5.74 24.21 -25.67
C ALA A 310 6.95 23.48 -25.05
N HIS A 311 6.94 22.14 -25.06
CA HIS A 311 8.03 21.32 -24.50
C HIS A 311 9.11 21.01 -25.54
N ARG A 312 8.96 21.42 -26.81
CA ARG A 312 9.95 21.16 -27.85
C ARG A 312 11.28 21.81 -27.49
N GLN A 313 12.38 21.07 -27.63
CA GLN A 313 13.75 21.53 -27.35
C GLN A 313 13.91 22.10 -25.92
N THR A 314 13.26 21.48 -24.94
CA THR A 314 13.40 21.89 -23.54
C THR A 314 14.80 21.56 -23.04
N GLU A 315 15.35 20.44 -23.50
CA GLU A 315 16.71 19.97 -23.21
C GLU A 315 17.78 20.99 -23.62
N ASP A 316 17.57 21.70 -24.74
CA ASP A 316 18.52 22.71 -25.24
C ASP A 316 18.38 24.07 -24.53
N ARG A 317 17.31 24.29 -23.76
CA ARG A 317 16.93 25.61 -23.20
C ARG A 317 16.99 25.68 -21.68
N VAL A 318 16.92 24.54 -21.01
CA VAL A 318 16.97 24.45 -19.55
C VAL A 318 18.42 24.52 -19.08
N THR A 319 18.65 25.12 -17.92
CA THR A 319 19.97 25.10 -17.26
C THR A 319 20.37 23.66 -16.95
N GLU A 320 21.56 23.26 -17.37
CA GLU A 320 22.07 21.92 -17.08
C GLU A 320 22.45 21.80 -15.59
N HIS A 321 21.97 20.75 -14.92
CA HIS A 321 22.34 20.39 -13.56
C HIS A 321 22.79 18.92 -13.55
N GLU A 322 23.92 18.61 -12.90
CA GLU A 322 24.51 17.26 -12.89
C GLU A 322 23.55 16.18 -12.33
N ASP A 323 22.65 16.58 -11.43
CA ASP A 323 21.68 15.72 -10.77
C ASP A 323 20.26 15.91 -11.29
N MET A 324 20.08 16.43 -12.51
CA MET A 324 18.78 16.54 -13.18
C MET A 324 18.73 15.70 -14.45
N GLU A 325 17.59 15.04 -14.69
CA GLU A 325 17.35 14.25 -15.89
C GLU A 325 15.96 14.58 -16.48
N LEU A 326 15.91 14.84 -17.78
CA LEU A 326 14.67 15.11 -18.50
C LEU A 326 14.26 13.87 -19.29
N LEU A 327 13.06 13.36 -19.03
CA LEU A 327 12.48 12.24 -19.76
C LEU A 327 11.29 12.68 -20.59
N ARG A 328 11.06 12.01 -21.72
CA ARG A 328 9.88 12.22 -22.56
C ARG A 328 8.99 11.00 -22.57
N LEU A 329 7.70 11.25 -22.47
CA LEU A 329 6.70 10.23 -22.74
C LEU A 329 6.63 9.94 -24.25
N GLY A 330 6.24 8.72 -24.59
CA GLY A 330 5.92 8.37 -25.98
C GLY A 330 4.80 9.24 -26.55
N PRO A 331 4.78 9.49 -27.88
CA PRO A 331 3.66 10.14 -28.54
C PRO A 331 2.35 9.39 -28.29
N TYR A 332 1.24 10.12 -28.11
CA TYR A 332 -0.10 9.55 -27.88
C TYR A 332 -0.21 8.62 -26.65
N SER A 333 0.56 8.91 -25.60
CA SER A 333 0.57 8.12 -24.35
C SER A 333 -0.07 8.82 -23.13
N PRO A 334 -1.28 9.42 -23.22
CA PRO A 334 -1.87 10.16 -22.10
C PRO A 334 -2.19 9.28 -20.89
N MET A 335 -2.41 7.98 -21.09
CA MET A 335 -2.62 7.01 -20.01
C MET A 335 -1.38 6.80 -19.12
N CYS A 336 -0.19 7.08 -19.65
CA CYS A 336 1.07 7.02 -18.94
C CYS A 336 1.42 8.35 -18.26
N ASN A 337 0.60 9.39 -18.45
CA ASN A 337 0.85 10.72 -17.89
C ASN A 337 -0.09 11.01 -16.71
N PRO A 338 0.38 10.97 -15.46
CA PRO A 338 -0.47 11.19 -14.28
C PRO A 338 -1.13 12.57 -14.26
N ILE A 339 -0.54 13.58 -14.92
CA ILE A 339 -1.12 14.93 -14.96
C ILE A 339 -2.47 14.96 -15.70
N GLU A 340 -2.74 14.03 -16.63
CA GLU A 340 -4.01 13.98 -17.35
C GLU A 340 -5.18 13.62 -16.43
N GLY A 341 -4.94 12.70 -15.49
CA GLY A 341 -5.90 12.36 -14.44
C GLY A 341 -6.14 13.54 -13.50
N CYS A 342 -5.07 14.23 -13.09
CA CYS A 342 -5.16 15.43 -12.27
C CYS A 342 -5.95 16.55 -12.97
N PHE A 343 -5.67 16.82 -14.24
CA PHE A 343 -6.39 17.80 -15.04
C PHE A 343 -7.85 17.43 -15.26
N SER A 344 -8.18 16.14 -15.34
CA SER A 344 -9.57 15.69 -15.42
C SER A 344 -10.37 16.08 -14.17
N VAL A 345 -9.77 15.92 -12.99
CA VAL A 345 -10.36 16.35 -11.70
C VAL A 345 -10.48 17.88 -11.63
N LEU A 346 -9.42 18.61 -11.97
CA LEU A 346 -9.44 20.07 -11.97
C LEU A 346 -10.50 20.62 -12.93
N LYS A 347 -10.55 20.10 -14.17
CA LYS A 347 -11.55 20.49 -15.18
C LYS A 347 -12.97 20.22 -14.69
N ALA A 348 -13.22 19.12 -13.98
CA ALA A 348 -14.54 18.82 -13.44
C ALA A 348 -14.98 19.84 -12.37
N ASN A 349 -14.06 20.24 -11.48
CA ASN A 349 -14.34 21.26 -10.46
C ASN A 349 -14.55 22.64 -11.09
N ILE A 350 -13.70 23.05 -12.04
CA ILE A 350 -13.87 24.30 -12.79
C ILE A 350 -15.22 24.32 -13.51
N LYS A 351 -15.61 23.24 -14.19
CA LYS A 351 -16.93 23.16 -14.85
C LYS A 351 -18.09 23.32 -13.87
N ARG A 352 -18.01 22.72 -12.68
CA ARG A 352 -19.01 22.87 -11.63
C ARG A 352 -19.07 24.30 -11.11
N HIS A 353 -17.91 24.92 -10.89
CA HIS A 353 -17.80 26.33 -10.49
C HIS A 353 -18.43 27.24 -11.55
N LEU A 354 -18.07 27.08 -12.82
CA LEU A 354 -18.62 27.88 -13.92
C LEU A 354 -20.14 27.70 -14.08
N ALA A 355 -20.69 26.52 -13.77
CA ALA A 355 -22.13 26.30 -13.80
C ALA A 355 -22.90 27.16 -12.77
N ILE A 356 -22.29 27.44 -11.61
CA ILE A 356 -22.88 28.32 -10.58
C ILE A 356 -22.94 29.77 -11.09
N TYR A 357 -21.90 30.22 -11.79
CA TYR A 357 -21.79 31.59 -12.32
C TYR A 357 -22.27 31.72 -13.78
N ARG A 358 -23.15 30.83 -14.23
CA ARG A 358 -23.62 30.80 -15.63
C ARG A 358 -24.26 32.11 -16.07
N GLU A 359 -25.02 32.76 -15.18
CA GLU A 359 -25.64 34.06 -15.47
C GLU A 359 -24.60 35.16 -15.72
N GLU A 360 -23.56 35.22 -14.89
CA GLU A 360 -22.43 36.16 -15.05
C GLU A 360 -21.66 35.91 -16.35
N ILE A 361 -21.47 34.64 -16.74
CA ILE A 361 -20.80 34.27 -18.01
C ILE A 361 -21.65 34.67 -19.23
N CYS A 362 -22.97 34.58 -19.11
CA CYS A 362 -23.92 34.94 -20.16
C CYS A 362 -24.25 36.43 -20.20
N ASP A 363 -23.86 37.21 -19.19
CA ASP A 363 -24.11 38.64 -19.13
C ASP A 363 -23.50 39.37 -20.34
N ARG A 364 -24.34 40.16 -21.02
CA ARG A 364 -23.98 40.98 -22.19
C ARG A 364 -23.98 42.48 -21.88
N SER A 365 -24.23 42.87 -20.63
CA SER A 365 -24.18 44.26 -20.17
C SER A 365 -22.83 44.92 -20.51
N ARG A 366 -22.76 46.25 -20.59
CA ARG A 366 -21.46 46.94 -20.71
C ARG A 366 -20.81 47.00 -19.34
N GLN A 367 -19.66 46.36 -19.18
CA GLN A 367 -18.83 46.46 -17.96
C GLN A 367 -17.52 47.17 -18.31
N LEU A 368 -17.04 47.97 -17.36
CA LEU A 368 -15.77 48.67 -17.45
C LEU A 368 -14.70 47.85 -16.72
N ASP A 369 -13.46 47.89 -17.20
CA ASP A 369 -12.33 47.34 -16.46
C ASP A 369 -11.83 48.30 -15.37
N ASN A 370 -10.75 47.92 -14.68
CA ASN A 370 -10.16 48.72 -13.61
C ASN A 370 -9.59 50.07 -14.11
N ASN A 371 -9.42 50.24 -15.41
CA ASN A 371 -8.92 51.46 -16.05
C ASN A 371 -10.05 52.30 -16.64
N GLY A 372 -11.30 51.85 -16.53
CA GLY A 372 -12.47 52.55 -17.08
C GLY A 372 -12.75 52.26 -18.55
N ASP A 373 -12.08 51.28 -19.15
CA ASP A 373 -12.29 50.89 -20.55
C ASP A 373 -13.39 49.83 -20.68
N VAL A 374 -14.16 49.87 -21.77
CA VAL A 374 -15.21 48.88 -22.03
C VAL A 374 -14.59 47.51 -22.25
N MET A 375 -14.91 46.57 -21.37
CA MET A 375 -14.41 45.21 -21.47
C MET A 375 -15.00 44.47 -22.68
N THR A 376 -14.12 43.82 -23.44
CA THR A 376 -14.55 42.86 -24.46
C THR A 376 -15.27 41.68 -23.82
N LEU A 377 -16.16 41.03 -24.58
CA LEU A 377 -16.85 39.83 -24.09
C LEU A 377 -15.85 38.72 -23.70
N ALA A 378 -14.80 38.53 -24.51
CA ALA A 378 -13.73 37.57 -24.22
C ALA A 378 -12.99 37.91 -22.93
N GLY A 379 -12.69 39.20 -22.68
CA GLY A 379 -12.04 39.64 -21.45
C GLY A 379 -12.87 39.34 -20.19
N ARG A 380 -14.20 39.48 -20.27
CA ARG A 380 -15.09 39.15 -19.15
C ARG A 380 -15.14 37.65 -18.87
N GLN A 381 -15.33 36.85 -19.92
CA GLN A 381 -15.33 35.40 -19.80
C GLN A 381 -14.01 34.87 -19.24
N MET A 382 -12.89 35.48 -19.62
CA MET A 382 -11.58 35.14 -19.08
C MET A 382 -11.46 35.41 -17.58
N ARG A 383 -11.97 36.55 -17.07
CA ARG A 383 -11.96 36.83 -15.62
C ARG A 383 -12.73 35.78 -14.82
N VAL A 384 -13.90 35.37 -15.32
CA VAL A 384 -14.69 34.34 -14.65
C VAL A 384 -13.95 32.99 -14.67
N LEU A 385 -13.31 32.65 -15.79
CA LEU A 385 -12.50 31.44 -15.89
C LEU A 385 -11.29 31.47 -14.96
N GLU A 386 -10.58 32.59 -14.89
CA GLU A 386 -9.42 32.77 -14.01
C GLU A 386 -9.83 32.69 -12.53
N ARG A 387 -10.96 33.29 -12.16
CA ARG A 387 -11.53 33.19 -10.81
C ARG A 387 -11.86 31.73 -10.46
N ALA A 388 -12.50 31.01 -11.37
CA ALA A 388 -12.80 29.60 -11.19
C ALA A 388 -11.52 28.74 -11.07
N ALA A 389 -10.53 28.97 -11.93
CA ALA A 389 -9.26 28.25 -11.88
C ALA A 389 -8.52 28.49 -10.55
N LYS A 390 -8.44 29.74 -10.09
CA LYS A 390 -7.84 30.10 -8.79
C LYS A 390 -8.57 29.44 -7.62
N ALA A 391 -9.91 29.49 -7.63
CA ALA A 391 -10.72 28.93 -6.54
C ALA A 391 -10.63 27.40 -6.45
N GLU A 392 -10.54 26.72 -7.59
CA GLU A 392 -10.56 25.26 -7.65
C GLU A 392 -9.17 24.61 -7.64
N MET A 393 -8.08 25.38 -7.79
CA MET A 393 -6.73 24.83 -7.76
C MET A 393 -6.40 24.08 -6.46
N LYS A 394 -7.08 24.39 -5.35
CA LYS A 394 -6.99 23.67 -4.07
C LYS A 394 -7.27 22.16 -4.17
N CYS A 395 -7.90 21.68 -5.25
CA CYS A 395 -8.08 20.25 -5.47
C CYS A 395 -6.79 19.54 -5.91
N MET A 396 -5.78 20.29 -6.39
CA MET A 396 -4.49 19.76 -6.81
C MET A 396 -3.59 19.55 -5.59
N THR A 397 -3.71 18.38 -4.98
CA THR A 397 -2.93 17.98 -3.79
C THR A 397 -1.92 16.90 -4.14
N SER A 398 -0.86 16.75 -3.34
CA SER A 398 0.11 15.64 -3.47
C SER A 398 -0.57 14.27 -3.40
N VAL A 399 -1.63 14.15 -2.61
CA VAL A 399 -2.50 12.97 -2.52
C VAL A 399 -3.15 12.67 -3.88
N LEU A 400 -3.71 13.68 -4.53
CA LEU A 400 -4.33 13.51 -5.85
C LEU A 400 -3.28 13.04 -6.86
N VAL A 401 -2.11 13.69 -6.89
CA VAL A 401 -1.01 13.34 -7.80
C VAL A 401 -0.56 11.90 -7.57
N SER A 402 -0.31 11.50 -6.32
CA SER A 402 0.12 10.14 -5.97
C SER A 402 -0.91 9.07 -6.37
N ARG A 403 -2.20 9.36 -6.23
CA ARG A 403 -3.27 8.47 -6.71
C ARG A 403 -3.26 8.32 -8.23
N MET A 404 -2.99 9.39 -8.97
CA MET A 404 -2.90 9.36 -10.43
C MET A 404 -1.63 8.68 -10.92
N GLU A 405 -0.49 8.89 -10.25
CA GLU A 405 0.76 8.14 -10.44
C GLU A 405 0.53 6.63 -10.32
N LEU A 406 -0.08 6.18 -9.22
CA LEU A 406 -0.42 4.77 -9.01
C LEU A 406 -1.42 4.23 -10.05
N HIS A 407 -2.30 5.08 -10.55
CA HIS A 407 -3.21 4.70 -11.63
C HIS A 407 -2.44 4.51 -12.95
N CYS A 408 -1.55 5.45 -13.29
CA CYS A 408 -0.74 5.45 -14.50
C CYS A 408 0.33 4.37 -14.51
N SER A 409 0.86 3.94 -13.35
CA SER A 409 1.87 2.88 -13.28
C SER A 409 1.43 1.57 -13.95
N LYS A 410 0.12 1.28 -13.91
CA LYS A 410 -0.48 0.13 -14.62
C LYS A 410 -0.33 0.25 -16.13
N ALA A 411 -0.53 1.45 -16.66
CA ALA A 411 -0.39 1.72 -18.09
C ALA A 411 1.09 1.73 -18.49
N VAL A 412 1.97 2.30 -17.66
CA VAL A 412 3.42 2.26 -17.88
C VAL A 412 3.93 0.81 -17.93
N ASN A 413 3.51 -0.05 -17.00
CA ASN A 413 3.89 -1.46 -16.98
C ASN A 413 3.32 -2.21 -18.19
N ALA A 414 2.04 -1.98 -18.53
CA ALA A 414 1.44 -2.56 -19.74
C ALA A 414 2.19 -2.14 -21.02
N ALA A 415 2.63 -0.88 -21.11
CA ALA A 415 3.44 -0.40 -22.22
C ALA A 415 4.80 -1.11 -22.28
N ALA A 416 5.46 -1.29 -21.13
CA ALA A 416 6.75 -2.00 -21.04
C ALA A 416 6.64 -3.48 -21.47
N GLU A 417 5.49 -4.09 -21.23
CA GLU A 417 5.19 -5.48 -21.61
C GLU A 417 4.60 -5.63 -23.03
N GLY A 418 4.44 -4.52 -23.78
CA GLY A 418 3.86 -4.54 -25.14
C GLY A 418 2.36 -4.85 -25.17
N ILE A 419 1.65 -4.68 -24.06
CA ILE A 419 0.22 -4.93 -23.95
C ILE A 419 -0.56 -3.74 -24.52
N ALA A 420 -1.57 -4.03 -25.35
CA ALA A 420 -2.43 -3.00 -25.92
C ALA A 420 -3.23 -2.26 -24.82
N MET A 421 -3.17 -0.92 -24.83
CA MET A 421 -3.84 -0.06 -23.87
C MET A 421 -4.99 0.70 -24.53
N VAL A 422 -6.05 1.00 -23.77
CA VAL A 422 -7.20 1.79 -24.22
C VAL A 422 -7.34 3.03 -23.34
N TYR A 423 -7.42 4.19 -23.95
CA TYR A 423 -7.67 5.46 -23.27
C TYR A 423 -9.18 5.77 -23.25
N GLY A 424 -9.73 6.15 -22.08
CA GLY A 424 -11.07 6.72 -21.97
C GLY A 424 -12.24 5.74 -22.15
N LYS A 425 -12.33 4.70 -21.33
CA LYS A 425 -13.60 3.98 -21.09
C LYS A 425 -14.32 4.52 -19.88
#